data_AF-A0A959PJ66-F1
#
_entry.id   AF-A0A959PJ66-F1
#
_cell.length_a   1.000
_cell.length_b   1.000
_cell.length_c   1.000
_cell.angle_alpha   90.00
_cell.angle_beta   90.00
_cell.angle_gamma   90.00
#
_symmetry.space_group_name_H-M   'P 1'
#
loop_
_entity.id
_entity.type
_entity.pdbx_description
1 polymer ?
#
loop_
_entity_poly.entity_id
_entity_poly.type
_entity_poly.pdbx_seq_one_letter_code
_entity_poly.pdbx_strand_id
1 'polypeptide(L)'
;PDPEFSDYSYLMPWDDFYAPKALNYILNKGLRAKVATQSFTTSTQKFDMGTIMIPVQNQEGKTPEEIHNIIMEASKSSGVAFFDQDSGLTPTGLDMGSRNFRAIEKAKVLLLTGAGTSSYNVGSIWHLLDQRYDITVSMINSEDIDGAGLERYNVIILANGNYRNVSANGIAKLKSWISEGGTLITVADASGWAIQKGLSGARKKIAPKNDMERRPYSSLQLDSGGDEIGGAIIEQQADLSHPLLYGYHNPTLPVFRKGTFFMEPAKNPYATPLINGDTPLKAGFINAKNQAQLAKTAGIVVSGHGKGKVITMAEDPTFRAFWYGTAKLMANAIFFSNIIDNDSVEKFGE
;
A
#
# COMPACT_ATOMS: atom_id res chain seq x y z
N PRO A 1 -19.31 -2.88 18.41
CA PRO A 1 -20.69 -3.34 18.63
C PRO A 1 -20.90 -4.58 17.79
N ASP A 2 -21.67 -5.55 18.28
CA ASP A 2 -22.13 -6.64 17.42
C ASP A 2 -23.18 -6.05 16.47
N PRO A 3 -23.04 -6.24 15.14
CA PRO A 3 -24.01 -5.73 14.18
C PRO A 3 -25.35 -6.45 14.35
N GLU A 4 -26.45 -5.72 14.19
CA GLU A 4 -27.79 -6.33 14.15
C GLU A 4 -28.07 -6.95 12.77
N PHE A 5 -29.20 -7.64 12.64
CA PHE A 5 -29.62 -8.17 11.35
C PHE A 5 -30.01 -7.02 10.41
N SER A 6 -29.59 -7.08 9.15
CA SER A 6 -29.90 -6.06 8.13
C SER A 6 -30.39 -6.73 6.86
N ASP A 7 -31.41 -6.15 6.25
CA ASP A 7 -31.93 -6.54 4.93
C ASP A 7 -31.32 -5.74 3.77
N TYR A 8 -30.47 -4.75 4.07
CA TYR A 8 -29.94 -3.82 3.07
C TYR A 8 -28.43 -3.89 2.91
N SER A 9 -27.66 -3.49 3.94
CA SER A 9 -26.20 -3.51 3.89
C SER A 9 -25.55 -3.40 5.26
N TYR A 10 -24.29 -3.81 5.32
CA TYR A 10 -23.41 -3.56 6.45
C TYR A 10 -22.32 -2.55 6.08
N LEU A 11 -22.00 -1.65 7.00
CA LEU A 11 -20.89 -0.71 6.91
C LEU A 11 -19.78 -1.11 7.88
N MET A 12 -18.55 -1.10 7.39
CA MET A 12 -17.35 -1.35 8.18
C MET A 12 -16.37 -0.20 7.99
N PRO A 13 -16.19 0.69 8.99
CA PRO A 13 -15.15 1.70 8.96
C PRO A 13 -13.77 1.07 8.77
N TRP A 14 -12.88 1.77 8.07
CA TRP A 14 -11.57 1.25 7.71
C TRP A 14 -10.46 1.59 8.72
N ASP A 15 -10.82 2.31 9.77
CA ASP A 15 -9.97 2.89 10.81
C ASP A 15 -9.23 1.84 11.64
N ASP A 16 -9.86 0.70 11.90
CA ASP A 16 -9.27 -0.34 12.73
C ASP A 16 -8.02 -0.95 12.06
N PHE A 17 -7.02 -1.31 12.86
CA PHE A 17 -5.82 -1.97 12.35
C PHE A 17 -6.14 -3.31 11.68
N TYR A 18 -7.13 -4.05 12.20
CA TYR A 18 -7.57 -5.35 11.70
C TYR A 18 -8.71 -5.28 10.68
N ALA A 19 -9.13 -4.09 10.23
CA ALA A 19 -10.11 -3.95 9.13
C ALA A 19 -9.72 -4.74 7.86
N PRO A 20 -8.43 -4.82 7.44
CA PRO A 20 -8.01 -5.67 6.34
C PRO A 20 -8.26 -7.17 6.56
N LYS A 21 -8.16 -7.65 7.82
CA LYS A 21 -8.47 -9.03 8.18
C LYS A 21 -9.94 -9.34 7.98
N ALA A 22 -10.80 -8.46 8.49
CA ALA A 22 -12.24 -8.58 8.35
C ALA A 22 -12.66 -8.55 6.87
N LEU A 23 -12.12 -7.62 6.08
CA LEU A 23 -12.35 -7.53 4.64
C LEU A 23 -11.91 -8.81 3.90
N ASN A 24 -10.70 -9.30 4.19
CA ASN A 24 -10.20 -10.52 3.59
C ASN A 24 -11.10 -11.73 3.91
N TYR A 25 -11.56 -11.85 5.16
CA TYR A 25 -12.47 -12.91 5.59
C TYR A 25 -13.75 -12.93 4.76
N ILE A 26 -14.44 -11.79 4.65
CA ILE A 26 -15.72 -11.71 3.93
C ILE A 26 -15.56 -11.97 2.43
N LEU A 27 -14.47 -11.48 1.82
CA LEU A 27 -14.16 -11.71 0.41
C LEU A 27 -13.84 -13.20 0.15
N ASN A 28 -13.18 -13.87 1.10
CA ASN A 28 -12.91 -15.31 1.03
C ASN A 28 -14.16 -16.17 1.18
N LYS A 29 -15.19 -15.69 1.90
CA LYS A 29 -16.51 -16.32 1.94
C LYS A 29 -17.36 -16.03 0.70
N GLY A 30 -16.85 -15.24 -0.25
CA GLY A 30 -17.52 -14.91 -1.51
C GLY A 30 -18.52 -13.75 -1.40
N LEU A 31 -18.45 -12.94 -0.34
CA LEU A 31 -19.22 -11.69 -0.29
C LEU A 31 -18.58 -10.64 -1.18
N ARG A 32 -19.41 -9.92 -1.92
CA ARG A 32 -19.01 -8.68 -2.61
C ARG A 32 -18.95 -7.54 -1.61
N ALA A 33 -17.96 -6.67 -1.77
CA ALA A 33 -17.80 -5.45 -0.98
C ALA A 33 -17.47 -4.27 -1.89
N LYS A 34 -17.82 -3.07 -1.43
CA LYS A 34 -17.48 -1.80 -2.08
C LYS A 34 -16.83 -0.86 -1.07
N VAL A 35 -15.97 0.03 -1.54
CA VAL A 35 -15.34 1.07 -0.72
C VAL A 35 -15.92 2.44 -1.07
N ALA A 36 -16.22 3.24 -0.05
CA ALA A 36 -16.64 4.62 -0.21
C ALA A 36 -15.44 5.52 -0.57
N THR A 37 -15.55 6.28 -1.66
CA THR A 37 -14.51 7.25 -2.07
C THR A 37 -14.76 8.67 -1.56
N GLN A 38 -15.86 8.89 -0.81
CA GLN A 38 -16.17 10.14 -0.12
C GLN A 38 -16.77 9.82 1.25
N SER A 39 -16.57 10.72 2.22
CA SER A 39 -17.28 10.64 3.51
C SER A 39 -18.79 10.84 3.31
N PHE A 40 -19.60 10.21 4.15
CA PHE A 40 -21.06 10.31 4.11
C PHE A 40 -21.64 10.17 5.52
N THR A 41 -22.89 10.57 5.71
CA THR A 41 -23.58 10.51 7.00
C THR A 41 -24.86 9.72 6.85
N THR A 42 -25.00 8.70 7.70
CA THR A 42 -26.23 7.92 7.87
C THR A 42 -27.12 8.58 8.93
N SER A 43 -28.31 8.02 9.20
CA SER A 43 -29.16 8.52 10.28
C SER A 43 -28.52 8.44 11.67
N THR A 44 -27.56 7.53 11.87
CA THR A 44 -26.96 7.25 13.18
C THR A 44 -25.57 7.88 13.35
N GLN A 45 -24.73 7.85 12.31
CA GLN A 45 -23.35 8.36 12.40
C GLN A 45 -22.74 8.75 11.06
N LYS A 46 -21.62 9.48 11.15
CA LYS A 46 -20.74 9.81 10.02
C LYS A 46 -19.75 8.67 9.74
N PHE A 47 -19.49 8.43 8.46
CA PHE A 47 -18.51 7.49 7.94
C PHE A 47 -17.53 8.21 7.02
N ASP A 48 -16.26 7.84 7.09
CA ASP A 48 -15.21 8.46 6.30
C ASP A 48 -14.87 7.68 5.03
N MET A 49 -14.06 8.30 4.16
CA MET A 49 -13.47 7.64 2.99
C MET A 49 -12.77 6.34 3.41
N GLY A 50 -12.91 5.31 2.58
CA GLY A 50 -12.42 3.97 2.89
C GLY A 50 -13.44 3.07 3.57
N THR A 51 -14.54 3.59 4.09
CA THR A 51 -15.61 2.76 4.68
C THR A 51 -16.08 1.69 3.68
N ILE A 52 -16.10 0.45 4.13
CA ILE A 52 -16.48 -0.70 3.33
C ILE A 52 -17.98 -0.93 3.48
N MET A 53 -18.70 -0.99 2.37
CA MET A 53 -20.10 -1.39 2.30
C MET A 53 -20.22 -2.81 1.76
N ILE A 54 -20.91 -3.65 2.52
CA ILE A 54 -21.23 -5.02 2.16
C ILE A 54 -22.75 -5.07 1.91
N PRO A 55 -23.20 -5.08 0.64
CA PRO A 55 -24.63 -5.17 0.36
C PRO A 55 -25.16 -6.55 0.73
N VAL A 56 -26.39 -6.60 1.26
CA VAL A 56 -27.14 -7.84 1.51
C VAL A 56 -27.80 -8.31 0.22
N GLN A 57 -28.34 -7.37 -0.55
CA GLN A 57 -28.94 -7.63 -1.84
C GLN A 57 -27.88 -7.89 -2.92
N ASN A 58 -28.26 -8.65 -3.95
CA ASN A 58 -27.37 -9.03 -5.05
C ASN A 58 -26.06 -9.64 -4.52
N GLN A 59 -26.14 -10.61 -3.61
CA GLN A 59 -25.05 -11.53 -3.28
C GLN A 59 -25.38 -12.87 -3.92
N GLU A 60 -24.48 -13.42 -4.73
CA GLU A 60 -24.79 -14.63 -5.49
C GLU A 60 -24.72 -15.85 -4.56
N GLY A 61 -25.81 -16.62 -4.52
CA GLY A 61 -25.87 -17.87 -3.76
C GLY A 61 -25.79 -17.70 -2.24
N LYS A 62 -26.23 -16.56 -1.68
CA LYS A 62 -26.32 -16.34 -0.22
C LYS A 62 -27.60 -15.66 0.19
N THR A 63 -28.16 -16.14 1.28
CA THR A 63 -29.32 -15.55 1.98
C THR A 63 -28.88 -14.40 2.91
N PRO A 64 -29.78 -13.47 3.26
CA PRO A 64 -29.51 -12.44 4.27
C PRO A 64 -28.99 -13.00 5.60
N GLU A 65 -29.54 -14.13 6.07
CA GLU A 65 -29.15 -14.79 7.31
C GLU A 65 -27.72 -15.35 7.23
N GLU A 66 -27.33 -15.96 6.10
CA GLU A 66 -25.96 -16.42 5.87
C GLU A 66 -24.97 -15.25 5.83
N ILE A 67 -25.36 -14.13 5.21
CA ILE A 67 -24.54 -12.91 5.16
C ILE A 67 -24.35 -12.36 6.57
N HIS A 68 -25.43 -12.22 7.34
CA HIS A 68 -25.37 -11.76 8.73
C HIS A 68 -24.44 -12.65 9.58
N ASN A 69 -24.55 -13.98 9.46
CA ASN A 69 -23.67 -14.91 10.15
C ASN A 69 -22.19 -14.73 9.77
N ILE A 70 -21.90 -14.57 8.47
CA ILE A 70 -20.52 -14.30 8.00
C ILE A 70 -19.99 -12.97 8.59
N ILE A 71 -20.81 -11.92 8.63
CA ILE A 71 -20.45 -10.62 9.19
C ILE A 71 -20.22 -10.72 10.70
N MET A 72 -21.07 -11.44 11.43
CA MET A 72 -20.89 -11.71 12.86
C MET A 72 -19.60 -12.47 13.15
N GLU A 73 -19.26 -13.49 12.36
CA GLU A 73 -17.99 -14.21 12.46
C GLU A 73 -16.78 -13.32 12.13
N ALA A 74 -16.90 -12.47 11.11
CA ALA A 74 -15.86 -11.52 10.74
C ALA A 74 -15.59 -10.55 11.90
N SER A 75 -16.65 -9.95 12.48
CA SER A 75 -16.58 -9.09 13.65
C SER A 75 -15.88 -9.77 14.82
N LYS A 76 -16.35 -10.96 15.22
CA LYS A 76 -15.81 -11.71 16.37
C LYS A 76 -14.35 -12.14 16.18
N SER A 77 -13.96 -12.56 14.97
CA SER A 77 -12.61 -13.07 14.72
C SER A 77 -11.55 -11.98 14.49
N SER A 78 -11.98 -10.76 14.15
CA SER A 78 -11.10 -9.61 13.89
C SER A 78 -11.13 -8.54 14.98
N GLY A 79 -12.22 -8.46 15.75
CA GLY A 79 -12.51 -7.37 16.67
C GLY A 79 -13.05 -6.10 16.00
N VAL A 80 -13.27 -6.12 14.68
CA VAL A 80 -13.70 -4.93 13.91
C VAL A 80 -15.21 -4.78 13.98
N ALA A 81 -15.68 -3.57 14.27
CA ALA A 81 -17.10 -3.26 14.32
C ALA A 81 -17.72 -3.15 12.91
N PHE A 82 -18.92 -3.70 12.79
CA PHE A 82 -19.81 -3.52 11.64
C PHE A 82 -21.08 -2.81 12.11
N PHE A 83 -21.69 -2.05 11.21
CA PHE A 83 -22.91 -1.30 11.44
C PHE A 83 -23.93 -1.72 10.40
N ASP A 84 -25.01 -2.36 10.83
CA ASP A 84 -26.19 -2.64 10.03
C ASP A 84 -26.83 -1.33 9.52
N GLN A 85 -27.45 -1.41 8.35
CA GLN A 85 -28.18 -0.30 7.75
C GLN A 85 -29.52 -0.79 7.25
N ASP A 86 -30.59 -0.08 7.58
CA ASP A 86 -31.96 -0.46 7.16
C ASP A 86 -32.36 0.15 5.81
N SER A 87 -31.60 1.15 5.32
CA SER A 87 -31.92 1.84 4.07
C SER A 87 -30.67 2.35 3.38
N GLY A 88 -30.78 2.57 2.06
CA GLY A 88 -29.72 3.18 1.24
C GLY A 88 -29.72 4.70 1.20
N LEU A 89 -30.67 5.34 1.89
CA LEU A 89 -30.81 6.80 1.91
C LEU A 89 -29.86 7.39 2.94
N THR A 90 -28.94 8.24 2.50
CA THR A 90 -28.08 9.00 3.39
C THR A 90 -28.61 10.43 3.52
N PRO A 91 -28.89 10.92 4.75
CA PRO A 91 -29.31 12.31 4.95
C PRO A 91 -28.33 13.35 4.40
N THR A 92 -27.03 13.03 4.31
CA THR A 92 -26.01 13.89 3.72
C THR A 92 -24.87 13.06 3.14
N GLY A 93 -24.46 13.36 1.90
CA GLY A 93 -23.33 12.69 1.24
C GLY A 93 -23.78 11.69 0.16
N LEU A 94 -23.19 10.50 0.17
CA LEU A 94 -23.34 9.48 -0.87
C LEU A 94 -24.53 8.56 -0.62
N ASP A 95 -25.47 8.49 -1.56
CA ASP A 95 -26.41 7.37 -1.59
C ASP A 95 -25.64 6.05 -1.79
N MET A 96 -26.08 5.00 -1.11
CA MET A 96 -25.43 3.68 -1.11
C MET A 96 -25.48 2.96 -2.47
N GLY A 97 -26.27 3.48 -3.42
CA GLY A 97 -26.29 3.08 -4.82
C GLY A 97 -25.40 3.91 -5.76
N SER A 98 -24.73 4.95 -5.26
CA SER A 98 -23.98 5.90 -6.09
C SER A 98 -22.68 5.30 -6.66
N ARG A 99 -22.18 5.90 -7.75
CA ARG A 99 -20.89 5.52 -8.39
C ARG A 99 -19.66 5.78 -7.51
N ASN A 100 -19.85 6.44 -6.37
CA ASN A 100 -18.81 6.73 -5.39
C ASN A 100 -18.57 5.57 -4.41
N PHE A 101 -19.34 4.49 -4.53
CA PHE A 101 -18.96 3.18 -4.01
C PHE A 101 -18.29 2.36 -5.11
N ARG A 102 -16.98 2.12 -4.97
CA ARG A 102 -16.19 1.36 -5.94
C ARG A 102 -16.06 -0.09 -5.50
N ALA A 103 -16.15 -1.03 -6.43
CA ALA A 103 -16.03 -2.45 -6.13
C ALA A 103 -14.61 -2.81 -5.68
N ILE A 104 -14.51 -3.64 -4.64
CA ILE A 104 -13.25 -4.18 -4.15
C ILE A 104 -13.05 -5.57 -4.74
N GLU A 105 -11.83 -5.84 -5.20
CA GLU A 105 -11.45 -7.17 -5.66
C GLU A 105 -10.84 -8.00 -4.53
N LYS A 106 -11.08 -9.31 -4.58
CA LYS A 106 -10.37 -10.24 -3.70
C LYS A 106 -8.87 -10.21 -4.02
N ALA A 107 -8.05 -9.90 -3.02
CA ALA A 107 -6.60 -9.88 -3.15
C ALA A 107 -6.06 -11.30 -3.43
N LYS A 108 -5.23 -11.42 -4.47
CA LYS A 108 -4.45 -12.61 -4.80
C LYS A 108 -3.00 -12.18 -4.90
N VAL A 109 -2.27 -12.31 -3.80
CA VAL A 109 -0.96 -11.71 -3.59
C VAL A 109 0.17 -12.68 -3.88
N LEU A 110 1.14 -12.23 -4.67
CA LEU A 110 2.44 -12.87 -4.87
C LEU A 110 3.54 -12.00 -4.25
N LEU A 111 4.34 -12.56 -3.35
CA LEU A 111 5.52 -11.92 -2.78
C LEU A 111 6.77 -12.55 -3.39
N LEU A 112 7.63 -11.75 -4.03
CA LEU A 112 8.90 -12.25 -4.54
C LEU A 112 9.93 -12.41 -3.42
N THR A 113 10.63 -13.54 -3.44
CA THR A 113 11.61 -13.95 -2.43
C THR A 113 12.92 -14.39 -3.08
N GLY A 114 13.79 -15.05 -2.32
CA GLY A 114 15.01 -15.66 -2.84
C GLY A 114 16.14 -14.66 -3.08
N ALA A 115 17.06 -15.02 -3.98
CA ALA A 115 18.26 -14.22 -4.23
C ALA A 115 17.94 -12.78 -4.63
N GLY A 116 18.72 -11.84 -4.11
CA GLY A 116 18.54 -10.40 -4.37
C GLY A 116 17.45 -9.72 -3.53
N THR A 117 16.76 -10.45 -2.65
CA THR A 117 15.77 -9.89 -1.69
C THR A 117 16.32 -9.85 -0.26
N SER A 118 15.79 -8.95 0.57
CA SER A 118 16.06 -8.91 2.01
C SER A 118 15.10 -9.85 2.74
N SER A 119 15.61 -10.95 3.30
CA SER A 119 14.81 -11.91 4.07
C SER A 119 14.09 -11.27 5.26
N TYR A 120 14.69 -10.25 5.88
CA TYR A 120 14.05 -9.48 6.94
C TYR A 120 12.82 -8.73 6.47
N ASN A 121 12.88 -8.08 5.30
CA ASN A 121 11.75 -7.33 4.75
C ASN A 121 10.68 -8.26 4.15
N VAL A 122 11.09 -9.35 3.52
CA VAL A 122 10.18 -10.42 3.09
C VAL A 122 9.42 -10.96 4.31
N GLY A 123 10.13 -11.27 5.39
CA GLY A 123 9.55 -11.78 6.63
C GLY A 123 8.59 -10.80 7.30
N SER A 124 8.89 -9.50 7.32
CA SER A 124 7.98 -8.50 7.91
C SER A 124 6.69 -8.32 7.12
N ILE A 125 6.78 -8.31 5.78
CA ILE A 125 5.60 -8.25 4.90
C ILE A 125 4.78 -9.54 5.06
N TRP A 126 5.43 -10.70 4.97
CA TRP A 126 4.74 -11.98 5.12
C TRP A 126 4.05 -12.11 6.49
N HIS A 127 4.73 -11.73 7.58
CA HIS A 127 4.13 -11.72 8.91
C HIS A 127 2.91 -10.78 9.00
N LEU A 128 2.97 -9.57 8.42
CA LEU A 128 1.80 -8.68 8.40
C LEU A 128 0.61 -9.33 7.69
N LEU A 129 0.84 -9.87 6.50
CA LEU A 129 -0.22 -10.44 5.69
C LEU A 129 -0.80 -11.71 6.32
N ASP A 130 0.05 -12.64 6.72
CA ASP A 130 -0.36 -13.95 7.26
C ASP A 130 -0.86 -13.84 8.71
N GLN A 131 -0.03 -13.30 9.62
CA GLN A 131 -0.30 -13.35 11.06
C GLN A 131 -1.20 -12.23 11.57
N ARG A 132 -1.29 -11.10 10.87
CA ARG A 132 -2.17 -9.99 11.29
C ARG A 132 -3.43 -9.92 10.45
N TYR A 133 -3.33 -10.07 9.13
CA TYR A 133 -4.45 -9.87 8.21
C TYR A 133 -5.06 -11.16 7.65
N ASP A 134 -4.48 -12.33 7.95
CA ASP A 134 -4.95 -13.63 7.46
C ASP A 134 -5.06 -13.70 5.91
N ILE A 135 -4.25 -12.88 5.23
CA ILE A 135 -4.16 -12.83 3.76
C ILE A 135 -3.17 -13.90 3.32
N THR A 136 -3.67 -14.87 2.56
CA THR A 136 -2.81 -15.91 1.97
C THR A 136 -1.86 -15.29 0.93
N VAL A 137 -0.56 -15.51 1.11
CA VAL A 137 0.49 -15.02 0.22
C VAL A 137 1.15 -16.20 -0.49
N SER A 138 1.18 -16.17 -1.82
CA SER A 138 2.09 -17.05 -2.57
C SER A 138 3.48 -16.46 -2.59
N MET A 139 4.51 -17.30 -2.46
CA MET A 139 5.92 -16.89 -2.53
C MET A 139 6.63 -17.68 -3.62
N ILE A 140 7.42 -16.98 -4.43
CA ILE A 140 8.32 -17.60 -5.42
C ILE A 140 9.66 -16.87 -5.38
N ASN A 141 10.74 -17.56 -5.74
CA ASN A 141 12.02 -16.89 -5.89
C ASN A 141 11.97 -15.95 -7.11
N SER A 142 12.63 -14.79 -6.98
CA SER A 142 12.61 -13.75 -8.02
C SER A 142 13.17 -14.22 -9.36
N GLU A 143 14.11 -15.16 -9.32
CA GLU A 143 14.72 -15.83 -10.48
C GLU A 143 13.77 -16.77 -11.24
N ASP A 144 12.70 -17.25 -10.60
CA ASP A 144 11.73 -18.18 -11.21
C ASP A 144 10.54 -17.48 -11.89
N ILE A 145 10.51 -16.14 -11.88
CA ILE A 145 9.34 -15.38 -12.35
C ILE A 145 9.02 -15.61 -13.82
N ASP A 146 10.03 -15.95 -14.62
CA ASP A 146 9.90 -16.28 -16.05
C ASP A 146 8.89 -17.40 -16.28
N GLY A 147 8.95 -18.45 -15.45
CA GLY A 147 8.06 -19.63 -15.52
C GLY A 147 6.74 -19.46 -14.76
N ALA A 148 6.61 -18.43 -13.93
CA ALA A 148 5.45 -18.26 -13.06
C ALA A 148 4.21 -17.76 -13.82
N GLY A 149 3.06 -18.41 -13.66
CA GLY A 149 1.79 -17.89 -14.18
C GLY A 149 1.29 -16.70 -13.36
N LEU A 150 1.65 -15.48 -13.78
CA LEU A 150 1.34 -14.23 -13.08
C LEU A 150 -0.15 -13.87 -13.15
N GLU A 151 -0.88 -14.39 -14.14
CA GLU A 151 -2.32 -14.20 -14.34
C GLU A 151 -3.19 -14.66 -13.16
N ARG A 152 -2.63 -15.51 -12.28
CA ARG A 152 -3.32 -15.96 -11.06
C ARG A 152 -3.36 -14.88 -9.98
N TYR A 153 -2.56 -13.83 -10.10
CA TYR A 153 -2.35 -12.80 -9.09
C TYR A 153 -2.77 -11.42 -9.64
N ASN A 154 -3.40 -10.61 -8.79
CA ASN A 154 -3.69 -9.20 -9.10
C ASN A 154 -2.73 -8.24 -8.40
N VAL A 155 -1.95 -8.72 -7.41
CA VAL A 155 -0.94 -7.94 -6.70
C VAL A 155 0.38 -8.71 -6.64
N ILE A 156 1.48 -8.05 -7.02
CA ILE A 156 2.85 -8.54 -6.84
C ILE A 156 3.59 -7.55 -5.94
N ILE A 157 4.25 -8.07 -4.91
CA ILE A 157 5.02 -7.27 -3.95
C ILE A 157 6.51 -7.58 -4.10
N LEU A 158 7.30 -6.52 -4.26
CA LEU A 158 8.76 -6.54 -4.21
C LEU A 158 9.20 -5.95 -2.86
N ALA A 159 9.56 -6.83 -1.93
CA ALA A 159 10.24 -6.44 -0.70
C ALA A 159 11.59 -5.78 -1.01
N ASN A 160 12.17 -5.07 -0.03
CA ASN A 160 13.49 -4.44 -0.21
C ASN A 160 14.53 -5.40 -0.80
N GLY A 161 15.27 -4.98 -1.82
CA GLY A 161 16.16 -5.85 -2.57
C GLY A 161 16.64 -5.22 -3.88
N ASN A 162 17.64 -5.83 -4.51
CA ASN A 162 18.21 -5.33 -5.76
C ASN A 162 17.75 -6.09 -7.01
N TYR A 163 17.11 -7.27 -6.85
CA TYR A 163 16.52 -8.07 -7.92
C TYR A 163 17.39 -8.24 -9.18
N ARG A 164 18.72 -8.27 -9.01
CA ARG A 164 19.68 -8.37 -10.13
C ARG A 164 19.57 -9.69 -10.90
N ASN A 165 19.00 -10.72 -10.27
CA ASN A 165 18.87 -12.06 -10.81
C ASN A 165 17.58 -12.26 -11.63
N VAL A 166 16.67 -11.28 -11.63
CA VAL A 166 15.48 -11.34 -12.49
C VAL A 166 15.92 -11.16 -13.94
N SER A 167 15.53 -12.11 -14.79
CA SER A 167 15.92 -12.12 -16.19
C SER A 167 15.25 -10.99 -16.99
N ALA A 168 15.76 -10.71 -18.19
CA ALA A 168 15.11 -9.76 -19.11
C ALA A 168 13.69 -10.21 -19.51
N ASN A 169 13.47 -11.52 -19.64
CA ASN A 169 12.17 -12.09 -19.95
C ASN A 169 11.20 -11.93 -18.75
N GLY A 170 11.67 -12.15 -17.53
CA GLY A 170 10.89 -11.91 -16.31
C GLY A 170 10.47 -10.45 -16.16
N ILE A 171 11.37 -9.52 -16.47
CA ILE A 171 11.05 -8.08 -16.51
C ILE A 171 9.98 -7.79 -17.58
N ALA A 172 10.11 -8.34 -18.79
CA ALA A 172 9.11 -8.16 -19.84
C ALA A 172 7.74 -8.73 -19.45
N LYS A 173 7.71 -9.89 -18.80
CA LYS A 173 6.50 -10.52 -18.27
C LYS A 173 5.83 -9.66 -17.20
N LEU A 174 6.61 -9.10 -16.27
CA LEU A 174 6.11 -8.12 -15.30
C LEU A 174 5.50 -6.89 -15.99
N LYS A 175 6.13 -6.34 -17.02
CA LYS A 175 5.58 -5.21 -17.79
C LYS A 175 4.23 -5.54 -18.42
N SER A 176 4.11 -6.69 -19.09
CA SER A 176 2.85 -7.14 -19.68
C SER A 176 1.77 -7.31 -18.62
N TRP A 177 2.11 -7.99 -17.52
CA TRP A 177 1.17 -8.21 -16.42
C TRP A 177 0.68 -6.89 -15.79
N ILE A 178 1.57 -5.90 -15.62
CA ILE A 178 1.17 -4.56 -15.18
C ILE A 178 0.23 -3.92 -16.21
N SER A 179 0.58 -3.92 -17.50
CA SER A 179 -0.23 -3.25 -18.53
C SER A 179 -1.65 -3.83 -18.63
N GLU A 180 -1.80 -5.12 -18.33
CA GLU A 180 -3.07 -5.86 -18.32
C GLU A 180 -3.96 -5.58 -17.10
N GLY A 181 -3.43 -4.91 -16.06
CA GLY A 181 -4.20 -4.53 -14.86
C GLY A 181 -3.55 -4.89 -13.53
N GLY A 182 -2.38 -5.55 -13.54
CA GLY A 182 -1.67 -5.92 -12.32
C GLY A 182 -1.22 -4.72 -11.48
N THR A 183 -1.20 -4.90 -10.16
CA THR A 183 -0.64 -3.93 -9.21
C THR A 183 0.74 -4.37 -8.71
N LEU A 184 1.79 -3.67 -9.11
CA LEU A 184 3.13 -3.88 -8.57
C LEU A 184 3.38 -2.96 -7.38
N ILE A 185 3.71 -3.51 -6.21
CA ILE A 185 4.11 -2.74 -5.01
C ILE A 185 5.61 -2.92 -4.81
N THR A 186 6.37 -1.85 -4.72
CA THR A 186 7.84 -1.91 -4.53
C THR A 186 8.26 -1.14 -3.29
N VAL A 187 9.20 -1.71 -2.54
CA VAL A 187 9.64 -1.16 -1.25
C VAL A 187 11.14 -0.88 -1.27
N ALA A 188 11.53 0.32 -0.82
CA ALA A 188 12.93 0.74 -0.63
C ALA A 188 13.80 0.49 -1.88
N ASP A 189 14.90 -0.26 -1.80
CA ASP A 189 15.81 -0.44 -2.94
C ASP A 189 15.16 -1.19 -4.12
N ALA A 190 14.09 -1.96 -3.86
CA ALA A 190 13.30 -2.60 -4.92
C ALA A 190 12.65 -1.56 -5.84
N SER A 191 12.25 -0.42 -5.27
CA SER A 191 11.75 0.73 -6.02
C SER A 191 12.83 1.29 -6.94
N GLY A 192 14.07 1.40 -6.47
CA GLY A 192 15.20 1.82 -7.30
C GLY A 192 15.45 0.87 -8.47
N TRP A 193 15.37 -0.44 -8.24
CA TRP A 193 15.46 -1.44 -9.30
C TRP A 193 14.30 -1.35 -10.30
N ALA A 194 13.06 -1.22 -9.81
CA ALA A 194 11.87 -1.11 -10.67
C ALA A 194 11.93 0.13 -11.57
N ILE A 195 12.36 1.27 -11.04
CA ILE A 195 12.62 2.48 -11.82
C ILE A 195 13.69 2.21 -12.89
N GLN A 196 14.83 1.62 -12.51
CA GLN A 196 15.91 1.32 -13.45
C GLN A 196 15.48 0.38 -14.59
N LYS A 197 14.60 -0.58 -14.32
CA LYS A 197 14.09 -1.52 -15.33
C LYS A 197 12.91 -0.98 -16.13
N GLY A 198 12.46 0.24 -15.85
CA GLY A 198 11.29 0.85 -16.49
C GLY A 198 10.00 0.11 -16.15
N LEU A 199 9.90 -0.43 -14.93
CA LEU A 199 8.67 -0.97 -14.35
C LEU A 199 7.91 0.09 -13.56
N SER A 200 8.52 1.24 -13.25
CA SER A 200 7.89 2.36 -12.54
C SER A 200 8.20 3.67 -13.25
N GLY A 201 7.24 4.60 -13.23
CA GLY A 201 7.40 5.98 -13.73
C GLY A 201 8.01 6.93 -12.69
N ALA A 202 8.21 6.48 -11.46
CA ALA A 202 8.88 7.26 -10.43
C ALA A 202 10.33 7.59 -10.84
N ARG A 203 10.88 8.66 -10.25
CA ARG A 203 12.26 9.10 -10.52
C ARG A 203 13.09 9.05 -9.25
N LYS A 204 14.27 8.46 -9.34
CA LYS A 204 15.25 8.49 -8.27
C LYS A 204 15.88 9.87 -8.20
N LYS A 205 15.91 10.49 -7.02
CA LYS A 205 16.69 11.71 -6.78
C LYS A 205 18.17 11.33 -6.76
N ILE A 206 18.94 11.91 -7.66
CA ILE A 206 20.37 11.62 -7.81
C ILE A 206 21.15 12.50 -6.85
N ALA A 207 21.90 11.87 -5.94
CA ALA A 207 22.81 12.59 -5.07
C ALA A 207 23.95 13.22 -5.90
N PRO A 208 24.40 14.44 -5.58
CA PRO A 208 25.60 15.03 -6.18
C PRO A 208 26.79 14.08 -6.02
N LYS A 209 27.68 14.04 -7.03
CA LYS A 209 28.95 13.34 -6.91
C LYS A 209 29.72 13.90 -5.72
N ASN A 210 30.20 13.00 -4.87
CA ASN A 210 31.03 13.36 -3.74
C ASN A 210 32.49 13.18 -4.16
N ASP A 211 33.13 14.25 -4.62
CA ASP A 211 34.56 14.26 -4.92
C ASP A 211 35.31 14.37 -3.58
N MET A 212 35.44 13.24 -2.88
CA MET A 212 36.21 13.20 -1.63
C MET A 212 37.70 13.21 -1.95
N GLU A 213 38.43 14.15 -1.35
CA GLU A 213 39.89 14.13 -1.33
C GLU A 213 40.42 12.99 -0.45
N ARG A 214 41.73 12.70 -0.54
CA ARG A 214 42.39 11.69 0.28
C ARG A 214 42.26 12.03 1.77
N ARG A 215 41.66 11.14 2.56
CA ARG A 215 41.50 11.27 4.01
C ARG A 215 42.24 10.17 4.77
N PRO A 216 42.59 10.37 6.06
CA PRO A 216 43.17 9.32 6.89
C PRO A 216 42.25 8.10 6.99
N TYR A 217 42.82 6.89 6.99
CA TYR A 217 42.06 5.65 7.10
C TYR A 217 41.19 5.58 8.36
N SER A 218 41.64 6.18 9.46
CA SER A 218 40.89 6.27 10.72
C SER A 218 39.54 6.99 10.60
N SER A 219 39.37 7.83 9.58
CA SER A 219 38.10 8.53 9.33
C SER A 219 37.08 7.67 8.58
N LEU A 220 37.49 6.54 7.98
CA LEU A 220 36.63 5.72 7.12
C LEU A 220 35.34 5.28 7.82
N GLN A 221 35.40 4.86 9.08
CA GLN A 221 34.21 4.39 9.81
C GLN A 221 33.22 5.53 10.10
N LEU A 222 33.73 6.72 10.43
CA LEU A 222 32.89 7.90 10.65
C LEU A 222 32.29 8.40 9.34
N ASP A 223 33.06 8.38 8.25
CA ASP A 223 32.64 8.85 6.93
C ASP A 223 31.61 7.89 6.31
N SER A 224 31.88 6.59 6.33
CA SER A 224 30.97 5.56 5.79
C SER A 224 29.73 5.35 6.67
N GLY A 225 29.89 5.31 7.99
CA GLY A 225 28.77 5.18 8.92
C GLY A 225 27.88 6.42 8.96
N GLY A 226 28.44 7.60 8.68
CA GLY A 226 27.69 8.84 8.57
C GLY A 226 26.85 8.93 7.29
N ASP A 227 27.28 8.33 6.19
CA ASP A 227 26.59 8.38 4.88
C ASP A 227 25.34 7.47 4.83
N GLU A 228 25.20 6.49 5.72
CA GLU A 228 24.03 5.63 5.82
C GLU A 228 22.96 6.20 6.77
N ILE A 229 21.68 5.95 6.47
CA ILE A 229 20.59 6.18 7.45
C ILE A 229 20.27 4.83 8.11
N GLY A 230 20.86 4.59 9.29
CA GLY A 230 20.67 3.35 10.04
C GLY A 230 19.28 3.19 10.67
N GLY A 231 18.55 4.29 10.80
CA GLY A 231 17.21 4.34 11.38
C GLY A 231 16.91 5.72 11.95
N ALA A 232 15.88 6.38 11.45
CA ALA A 232 15.39 7.65 11.96
C ALA A 232 13.87 7.72 11.80
N ILE A 233 13.20 8.54 12.60
CA ILE A 233 11.78 8.84 12.41
C ILE A 233 11.70 10.15 11.66
N ILE A 234 11.01 10.10 10.52
CA ILE A 234 10.71 11.27 9.70
C ILE A 234 9.21 11.52 9.71
N GLU A 235 8.79 12.75 9.48
CA GLU A 235 7.39 13.09 9.25
C GLU A 235 7.16 13.48 7.80
N GLN A 236 6.17 12.83 7.19
CA GLN A 236 5.74 13.09 5.83
C GLN A 236 4.35 13.71 5.85
N GLN A 237 4.06 14.58 4.88
CA GLN A 237 2.73 15.10 4.63
C GLN A 237 1.93 14.04 3.85
N ALA A 238 0.71 13.77 4.31
CA ALA A 238 -0.16 12.73 3.78
C ALA A 238 -1.40 13.34 3.12
N ASP A 239 -1.68 12.97 1.87
CA ASP A 239 -2.93 13.30 1.21
C ASP A 239 -4.03 12.33 1.64
N LEU A 240 -4.84 12.74 2.63
CA LEU A 240 -5.91 11.93 3.20
C LEU A 240 -7.05 11.61 2.23
N SER A 241 -7.14 12.29 1.09
CA SER A 241 -8.13 11.99 0.06
C SER A 241 -7.72 10.83 -0.86
N HIS A 242 -6.42 10.50 -0.88
CA HIS A 242 -5.89 9.46 -1.74
C HIS A 242 -6.20 8.05 -1.16
N PRO A 243 -6.59 7.04 -1.97
CA PRO A 243 -6.96 5.71 -1.47
C PRO A 243 -5.91 5.01 -0.60
N LEU A 244 -4.62 5.29 -0.84
CA LEU A 244 -3.53 4.79 0.00
C LEU A 244 -3.55 5.32 1.44
N LEU A 245 -4.25 6.41 1.71
CA LEU A 245 -4.34 7.06 3.01
C LEU A 245 -5.74 6.92 3.64
N TYR A 246 -6.61 6.08 3.09
CA TYR A 246 -7.87 5.76 3.76
C TYR A 246 -7.64 5.13 5.13
N GLY A 247 -8.43 5.55 6.12
CA GLY A 247 -8.28 5.18 7.53
C GLY A 247 -7.14 5.91 8.27
N TYR A 248 -6.56 6.95 7.66
CA TYR A 248 -5.68 7.92 8.33
C TYR A 248 -6.42 9.26 8.50
N HIS A 249 -6.19 9.92 9.64
CA HIS A 249 -6.86 11.20 10.00
C HIS A 249 -5.91 12.37 10.19
N ASN A 250 -4.62 12.10 10.36
CA ASN A 250 -3.62 13.13 10.54
C ASN A 250 -3.02 13.48 9.17
N PRO A 251 -2.96 14.76 8.78
CA PRO A 251 -2.36 15.19 7.51
C PRO A 251 -0.82 15.04 7.51
N THR A 252 -0.26 14.50 8.60
CA THR A 252 1.14 14.10 8.71
C THR A 252 1.25 12.68 9.22
N LEU A 253 2.26 11.96 8.76
CA LEU A 253 2.52 10.56 9.09
C LEU A 253 3.99 10.37 9.52
N PRO A 254 4.25 9.92 10.76
CA PRO A 254 5.56 9.47 11.18
C PRO A 254 5.95 8.15 10.50
N VAL A 255 7.07 8.15 9.79
CA VAL A 255 7.58 7.01 9.05
C VAL A 255 8.98 6.64 9.53
N PHE A 256 9.25 5.33 9.64
CA PHE A 256 10.57 4.83 9.96
C PHE A 256 11.45 4.85 8.70
N ARG A 257 12.42 5.75 8.67
CA ARG A 257 13.38 5.92 7.57
C ARG A 257 14.62 5.06 7.80
N LYS A 258 14.94 4.23 6.82
CA LYS A 258 16.20 3.50 6.71
C LYS A 258 16.72 3.59 5.28
N GLY A 259 18.04 3.73 5.13
CA GLY A 259 18.70 3.78 3.82
C GLY A 259 18.55 5.12 3.10
N THR A 260 19.20 5.21 1.94
CA THR A 260 19.44 6.44 1.19
C THR A 260 18.77 6.45 -0.19
N PHE A 261 17.73 5.62 -0.39
CA PHE A 261 16.90 5.68 -1.58
C PHE A 261 15.93 6.87 -1.50
N PHE A 262 16.16 7.89 -2.32
CA PHE A 262 15.35 9.11 -2.36
C PHE A 262 14.63 9.20 -3.72
N MET A 263 13.36 9.63 -3.71
CA MET A 263 12.57 9.82 -4.93
C MET A 263 12.21 11.29 -5.13
N GLU A 264 12.19 11.72 -6.38
CA GLU A 264 11.56 12.99 -6.75
C GLU A 264 10.03 12.84 -6.67
N PRO A 265 9.30 13.92 -6.32
CA PRO A 265 7.87 13.99 -6.56
C PRO A 265 7.54 13.70 -8.03
N ALA A 266 6.39 13.07 -8.26
CA ALA A 266 5.85 12.85 -9.59
C ALA A 266 5.61 14.19 -10.31
N LYS A 267 5.57 14.16 -11.66
CA LYS A 267 5.18 15.36 -12.42
C LYS A 267 3.68 15.60 -12.32
N ASN A 268 2.89 14.53 -12.33
CA ASN A 268 1.47 14.63 -12.06
C ASN A 268 1.26 15.03 -10.58
N PRO A 269 0.58 16.16 -10.30
CA PRO A 269 0.42 16.67 -8.94
C PRO A 269 -0.36 15.72 -8.01
N TYR A 270 -1.16 14.81 -8.56
CA TYR A 270 -1.97 13.86 -7.78
C TYR A 270 -1.26 12.53 -7.51
N ALA A 271 -0.08 12.30 -8.12
CA ALA A 271 0.59 11.00 -8.10
C ALA A 271 1.57 10.81 -6.93
N THR A 272 1.67 11.78 -6.02
CA THR A 272 2.57 11.75 -4.86
C THR A 272 1.78 11.85 -3.54
N PRO A 273 1.16 10.75 -3.08
CA PRO A 273 0.27 10.78 -1.91
C PRO A 273 0.97 10.95 -0.56
N LEU A 274 2.30 10.78 -0.52
CA LEU A 274 3.10 10.94 0.69
C LEU A 274 4.40 11.66 0.32
N ILE A 275 4.67 12.81 0.94
CA ILE A 275 5.80 13.69 0.58
C ILE A 275 6.54 14.23 1.82
N ASN A 276 7.87 14.30 1.74
CA ASN A 276 8.70 14.93 2.75
C ASN A 276 8.65 16.45 2.65
N GLY A 277 8.56 17.13 3.80
CA GLY A 277 8.72 18.59 3.87
C GLY A 277 10.18 19.05 3.72
N ASP A 278 10.44 20.31 4.06
CA ASP A 278 11.80 20.89 4.07
C ASP A 278 12.70 20.23 5.14
N THR A 279 12.14 19.99 6.32
CA THR A 279 12.88 19.49 7.49
C THR A 279 12.17 18.26 8.07
N PRO A 280 12.24 17.10 7.41
CA PRO A 280 11.40 15.95 7.74
C PRO A 280 11.86 15.16 8.98
N LEU A 281 13.08 15.36 9.47
CA LEU A 281 13.59 14.62 10.64
C LEU A 281 12.82 14.98 11.92
N LYS A 282 12.21 13.98 12.58
CA LYS A 282 11.55 14.12 13.88
C LYS A 282 12.40 13.59 15.04
N ALA A 283 13.02 12.42 14.85
CA ALA A 283 13.83 11.78 15.88
C ALA A 283 14.89 10.86 15.27
N GLY A 284 15.98 10.64 16.00
CA GLY A 284 17.15 9.90 15.53
C GLY A 284 18.16 10.80 14.84
N PHE A 285 19.07 10.19 14.07
CA PHE A 285 20.18 10.89 13.42
C PHE A 285 20.16 10.68 11.91
N ILE A 286 20.23 11.79 11.17
CA ILE A 286 20.49 11.84 9.72
C ILE A 286 21.56 12.92 9.52
N ASN A 287 22.64 12.62 8.82
CA ASN A 287 23.68 13.62 8.55
C ASN A 287 23.13 14.78 7.68
N ALA A 288 23.84 15.93 7.67
CA ALA A 288 23.37 17.13 6.96
C ALA A 288 23.17 16.90 5.44
N LYS A 289 24.05 16.10 4.81
CA LYS A 289 23.98 15.75 3.38
C LYS A 289 22.70 14.99 3.05
N ASN A 290 22.37 13.97 3.85
CA ASN A 290 21.19 13.14 3.67
C ASN A 290 19.91 13.89 4.06
N GLN A 291 19.94 14.80 5.05
CA GLN A 291 18.81 15.69 5.32
C GLN A 291 18.50 16.58 4.11
N ALA A 292 19.53 17.17 3.48
CA ALA A 292 19.37 17.95 2.26
C ALA A 292 18.86 17.11 1.08
N GLN A 293 19.29 15.85 0.96
CA GLN A 293 18.76 14.93 -0.05
C GLN A 293 17.32 14.50 0.24
N LEU A 294 16.94 14.32 1.50
CA LEU A 294 15.60 13.90 1.90
C LEU A 294 14.56 15.02 1.77
N ALA A 295 14.95 16.29 1.90
CA ALA A 295 14.06 17.43 1.76
C ALA A 295 13.30 17.41 0.42
N LYS A 296 11.98 17.65 0.47
CA LYS A 296 11.07 17.73 -0.69
C LYS A 296 11.07 16.47 -1.58
N THR A 297 11.33 15.31 -1.01
CA THR A 297 11.28 14.02 -1.74
C THR A 297 9.93 13.33 -1.56
N ALA A 298 9.56 12.50 -2.52
CA ALA A 298 8.40 11.63 -2.38
C ALA A 298 8.70 10.44 -1.45
N GLY A 299 7.77 10.15 -0.55
CA GLY A 299 7.71 8.87 0.18
C GLY A 299 7.02 7.78 -0.64
N ILE A 300 5.95 8.15 -1.34
CA ILE A 300 5.22 7.27 -2.25
C ILE A 300 4.98 7.98 -3.58
N VAL A 301 5.21 7.28 -4.68
CA VAL A 301 4.77 7.66 -6.02
C VAL A 301 3.91 6.56 -6.61
N VAL A 302 2.76 6.92 -7.17
CA VAL A 302 1.89 6.00 -7.91
C VAL A 302 2.03 6.24 -9.41
N SER A 303 2.45 5.20 -10.13
CA SER A 303 2.60 5.23 -11.58
C SER A 303 1.55 4.37 -12.28
N GLY A 304 1.20 4.73 -13.51
CA GLY A 304 0.26 3.99 -14.35
C GLY A 304 0.90 3.53 -15.65
N HIS A 305 0.68 2.26 -16.00
CA HIS A 305 1.07 1.68 -17.28
C HIS A 305 -0.05 0.75 -17.74
N GLY A 306 -0.61 1.01 -18.93
CA GLY A 306 -1.85 0.37 -19.38
C GLY A 306 -2.97 0.54 -18.35
N LYS A 307 -3.57 -0.58 -17.90
CA LYS A 307 -4.63 -0.60 -16.89
C LYS A 307 -4.10 -0.72 -15.46
N GLY A 308 -2.87 -1.20 -15.28
CA GLY A 308 -2.29 -1.47 -13.97
C GLY A 308 -1.77 -0.25 -13.23
N LYS A 309 -1.19 -0.53 -12.07
CA LYS A 309 -0.63 0.46 -11.14
C LYS A 309 0.70 -0.02 -10.61
N VAL A 310 1.62 0.91 -10.40
CA VAL A 310 2.89 0.64 -9.72
C VAL A 310 3.03 1.61 -8.56
N ILE A 311 3.01 1.07 -7.35
CA ILE A 311 3.04 1.82 -6.09
C ILE A 311 4.46 1.72 -5.55
N THR A 312 5.20 2.80 -5.74
CA THR A 312 6.64 2.87 -5.46
C THR A 312 6.84 3.54 -4.11
N MET A 313 7.31 2.79 -3.12
CA MET A 313 7.52 3.28 -1.74
C MET A 313 9.01 3.42 -1.46
N ALA A 314 9.44 4.59 -0.97
CA ALA A 314 10.82 4.84 -0.59
C ALA A 314 11.16 4.23 0.77
N GLU A 315 10.19 4.20 1.69
CA GLU A 315 10.30 3.58 3.00
C GLU A 315 9.62 2.19 3.05
N ASP A 316 9.98 1.38 4.05
CA ASP A 316 9.30 0.12 4.33
C ASP A 316 8.10 0.34 5.26
N PRO A 317 6.86 0.21 4.78
CA PRO A 317 5.67 0.43 5.59
C PRO A 317 5.47 -0.66 6.67
N THR A 318 6.19 -1.79 6.58
CA THR A 318 6.03 -2.96 7.46
C THR A 318 7.20 -3.15 8.43
N PHE A 319 8.08 -2.15 8.54
CA PHE A 319 9.40 -2.28 9.16
C PHE A 319 9.40 -3.10 10.45
N ARG A 320 9.99 -4.31 10.37
CA ARG A 320 10.18 -5.27 11.48
C ARG A 320 8.92 -5.57 12.31
N ALA A 321 7.72 -5.41 11.74
CA ALA A 321 6.45 -5.68 12.40
C ALA A 321 6.23 -4.97 13.76
N PHE A 322 6.93 -3.86 14.02
CA PHE A 322 6.70 -3.02 15.21
C PHE A 322 6.20 -1.61 14.88
N TRP A 323 6.45 -1.12 13.65
CA TRP A 323 5.98 0.19 13.23
C TRP A 323 4.57 0.10 12.62
N TYR A 324 3.57 -0.11 13.48
CA TYR A 324 2.18 -0.34 13.07
C TYR A 324 1.55 0.84 12.31
N GLY A 325 2.00 2.07 12.57
CA GLY A 325 1.42 3.29 12.00
C GLY A 325 1.42 3.33 10.48
N THR A 326 2.42 2.73 9.81
CA THR A 326 2.52 2.72 8.34
C THR A 326 2.04 1.43 7.71
N ALA A 327 1.78 0.38 8.50
CA ALA A 327 1.45 -0.95 7.96
C ALA A 327 0.15 -0.96 7.15
N LYS A 328 -0.80 -0.07 7.47
CA LYS A 328 -2.03 0.10 6.70
C LYS A 328 -1.78 0.62 5.28
N LEU A 329 -0.68 1.34 5.00
CA LEU A 329 -0.29 1.70 3.62
C LEU A 329 -0.14 0.45 2.74
N MET A 330 0.39 -0.65 3.27
CA MET A 330 0.50 -1.92 2.55
C MET A 330 -0.88 -2.53 2.30
N ALA A 331 -1.77 -2.54 3.30
CA ALA A 331 -3.14 -3.03 3.13
C ALA A 331 -3.92 -2.21 2.09
N ASN A 332 -3.81 -0.88 2.15
CA ASN A 332 -4.46 0.03 1.22
C ASN A 332 -3.92 -0.17 -0.21
N ALA A 333 -2.61 -0.38 -0.36
CA ALA A 333 -2.00 -0.70 -1.65
C ALA A 333 -2.50 -2.04 -2.23
N ILE A 334 -2.83 -3.02 -1.38
CA ILE A 334 -3.36 -4.33 -1.81
C ILE A 334 -4.84 -4.23 -2.19
N PHE A 335 -5.67 -3.59 -1.38
CA PHE A 335 -7.14 -3.60 -1.55
C PHE A 335 -7.69 -2.46 -2.39
N PHE A 336 -6.98 -1.31 -2.45
CA PHE A 336 -7.51 -0.09 -3.04
C PHE A 336 -6.72 0.41 -4.26
N SER A 337 -5.72 -0.33 -4.74
CA SER A 337 -4.98 0.07 -5.93
C SER A 337 -5.86 0.21 -7.18
N ASN A 338 -6.85 -0.68 -7.32
CA ASN A 338 -7.77 -0.72 -8.45
C ASN A 338 -8.76 0.47 -8.48
N ILE A 339 -8.94 1.16 -7.35
CA ILE A 339 -9.80 2.36 -7.27
C ILE A 339 -9.03 3.67 -7.42
N ILE A 340 -7.69 3.62 -7.50
CA ILE A 340 -6.87 4.80 -7.83
C ILE A 340 -7.16 5.18 -9.27
N ASP A 341 -7.57 6.43 -9.47
CA ASP A 341 -7.95 6.94 -10.78
C ASP A 341 -6.77 6.88 -11.77
N ASN A 342 -7.07 6.58 -13.04
CA ASN A 342 -6.04 6.53 -14.07
C ASN A 342 -5.49 7.90 -14.42
N ASP A 343 -6.21 8.99 -14.14
CA ASP A 343 -5.76 10.35 -14.45
C ASP A 343 -4.92 10.95 -13.32
N SER A 344 -4.92 10.33 -12.13
CA SER A 344 -4.16 10.81 -10.96
C SER A 344 -2.74 10.25 -10.87
N VAL A 345 -2.32 9.35 -11.76
CA VAL A 345 -1.03 8.65 -11.67
C VAL A 345 0.05 9.23 -12.60
N GLU A 346 1.32 8.98 -12.27
CA GLU A 346 2.45 9.27 -13.16
C GLU A 346 2.45 8.26 -14.31
N LYS A 347 2.07 8.70 -15.51
CA LYS A 347 2.07 7.85 -16.71
C LYS A 347 3.49 7.56 -17.17
N PHE A 348 3.73 6.33 -17.61
CA PHE A 348 5.01 5.93 -18.20
C PHE A 348 4.84 4.76 -19.18
N GLY A 349 5.84 4.58 -20.04
CA GLY A 349 5.89 3.47 -21.00
C GLY A 349 4.90 3.61 -22.17
N GLU A 350 4.55 4.84 -22.53
CA GLU A 350 3.91 5.17 -23.82
C GLU A 350 4.92 5.14 -24.97
#